data_AF-A0A0L8IDC5-F1
#
_entry.id   AF-A0A0L8IDC5-F1
#
_cell.length_a   1.000
_cell.length_b   1.000
_cell.length_c   1.000
_cell.angle_alpha   90.00
_cell.angle_beta   90.00
_cell.angle_gamma   90.00
#
_symmetry.space_group_name_H-M   'P 1'
#
loop_
_entity.id
_entity.type
_entity.pdbx_description
1 polymer ?
#
loop_
_entity_poly.entity_id
_entity_poly.type
_entity_poly.pdbx_seq_one_letter_code
_entity_poly.pdbx_strand_id
1 'polypeptide(L)'
;MGQIQVKCNKITRVGSYGDGGWNVCLDNGYYPKKPCLVYAFGIGLDSSFDVEMKILYGCEVHSFDPFVPKSQIPYLLSLNYHAIGISGETGIVNGTQFMTLLDIRKHLNHTEKNISILKMDVENDEWNSLIKAMYDGELDHVKQLLVEFHSHFSAASKWNVHRNALNVVKKLMDFNFRIFSIGKNKACLYISDRDILLTKCYNVHMVKVS
;
A
#
# COMPACT_ATOMS: atom_id res chain seq x y z
N MET A 1 15.68 7.89 17.52
CA MET A 1 16.73 8.15 16.51
C MET A 1 16.41 7.30 15.29
N GLY A 2 15.43 7.71 14.49
CA GLY A 2 15.65 8.48 13.26
C GLY A 2 15.13 7.64 12.09
N GLN A 3 13.90 7.12 12.21
CA GLN A 3 13.31 6.18 11.23
C GLN A 3 12.90 6.86 9.90
N ILE A 4 13.06 8.18 9.82
CA ILE A 4 12.76 9.02 8.66
C ILE A 4 14.06 9.19 7.87
N GLN A 5 14.01 8.82 6.59
CA GLN A 5 15.13 8.87 5.65
C GLN A 5 15.08 10.09 4.74
N VAL A 6 13.89 10.68 4.55
CA VAL A 6 13.67 11.91 3.79
C VAL A 6 12.64 12.78 4.48
N LYS A 7 12.86 14.09 4.49
CA LYS A 7 11.91 15.04 5.08
C LYS A 7 10.77 15.29 4.10
N CYS A 8 9.54 15.07 4.54
CA CYS A 8 8.35 15.65 3.93
C CYS A 8 7.88 16.81 4.81
N ASN A 9 7.86 18.03 4.29
CA ASN A 9 7.48 19.22 5.05
C ASN A 9 5.96 19.32 5.23
N LYS A 10 5.19 18.76 4.31
CA LYS A 10 3.72 18.77 4.32
C LYS A 10 3.18 17.35 4.32
N ILE A 11 3.10 16.74 5.50
CA ILE A 11 2.45 15.44 5.68
C ILE A 11 0.98 15.68 6.03
N THR A 12 0.07 15.09 5.26
CA THR A 12 -1.36 15.11 5.55
C THR A 12 -1.87 13.70 5.74
N ARG A 13 -2.62 13.46 6.82
CA ARG A 13 -3.40 12.23 6.98
C ARG A 13 -4.68 12.36 6.16
N VAL A 14 -4.85 11.48 5.18
CA VAL A 14 -6.02 11.41 4.30
C VAL A 14 -6.84 10.18 4.69
N GLY A 15 -8.15 10.33 4.81
CA GLY A 15 -9.06 9.30 5.33
C GLY A 15 -9.30 9.38 6.84
N SER A 16 -9.90 8.33 7.39
CA SER A 16 -10.39 8.31 8.77
C SER A 16 -9.26 8.40 9.82
N TYR A 17 -9.61 8.78 11.06
CA TYR A 17 -8.61 8.88 12.13
C TYR A 17 -8.00 7.51 12.50
N GLY A 18 -8.75 6.43 12.30
CA GLY A 18 -8.36 5.05 12.56
C GLY A 18 -7.60 4.44 11.39
N ASP A 19 -7.85 3.16 11.13
CA ASP A 19 -7.07 2.36 10.17
C ASP A 19 -7.18 2.82 8.70
N GLY A 20 -8.34 3.39 8.35
CA GLY A 20 -8.57 3.93 7.01
C GLY A 20 -7.79 5.20 6.68
N GLY A 21 -7.03 5.78 7.62
CA GLY A 21 -6.23 6.99 7.39
C GLY A 21 -4.77 6.73 7.04
N TRP A 22 -4.27 7.40 6.01
CA TRP A 22 -2.92 7.21 5.49
C TRP A 22 -2.17 8.53 5.33
N ASN A 23 -0.87 8.53 5.66
CA ASN A 23 -0.06 9.73 5.54
C ASN A 23 0.42 9.90 4.10
N VAL A 24 0.09 11.04 3.49
CA VAL A 24 0.50 11.42 2.14
C VAL A 24 1.48 12.58 2.21
N CYS A 25 2.56 12.52 1.44
CA CYS A 25 3.47 13.65 1.29
C CYS A 25 2.96 14.63 0.23
N LEU A 26 2.81 15.90 0.62
CA LEU A 26 2.32 16.98 -0.23
C LEU A 26 3.41 18.00 -0.60
N ASP A 27 4.67 17.63 -0.43
CA ASP A 27 5.79 18.46 -0.93
C ASP A 27 5.78 18.54 -2.47
N ASN A 28 6.45 19.56 -3.00
CA ASN A 28 6.58 19.74 -4.44
C ASN A 28 7.26 18.51 -5.07
N GLY A 29 6.70 18.02 -6.18
CA GLY A 29 7.12 16.76 -6.82
C GLY A 29 6.31 15.53 -6.40
N TYR A 30 5.81 15.52 -5.16
CA TYR A 30 4.99 14.43 -4.61
C TYR A 30 3.50 14.76 -4.54
N TYR A 31 3.14 16.04 -4.54
CA TYR A 31 1.75 16.48 -4.54
C TYR A 31 0.92 15.79 -5.64
N PRO A 32 -0.21 15.14 -5.30
CA PRO A 32 -1.05 14.42 -6.26
C PRO A 32 -1.88 15.41 -7.09
N LYS A 33 -1.24 16.03 -8.09
CA LYS A 33 -1.86 16.98 -9.02
C LYS A 33 -2.44 16.27 -10.24
N LYS A 34 -3.63 16.69 -10.70
CA LYS A 34 -4.23 16.18 -11.94
C LYS A 34 -3.31 16.34 -13.17
N PRO A 35 -3.23 15.33 -14.06
CA PRO A 35 -3.78 13.98 -13.89
C PRO A 35 -2.98 13.18 -12.85
N CYS A 36 -3.69 12.57 -11.88
CA CYS A 36 -3.09 11.70 -10.86
C CYS A 36 -3.86 10.39 -10.78
N LEU A 37 -3.12 9.28 -10.70
CA LEU A 37 -3.63 7.92 -10.57
C LEU A 37 -3.30 7.38 -9.18
N VAL A 38 -4.29 6.85 -8.48
CA VAL A 38 -4.16 6.25 -7.16
C VAL A 38 -4.68 4.83 -7.21
N TYR A 39 -3.85 3.88 -6.74
CA TYR A 39 -4.27 2.51 -6.48
C TYR A 39 -4.27 2.27 -4.98
N ALA A 40 -5.36 1.71 -4.48
CA ALA A 40 -5.53 1.36 -3.08
C ALA A 40 -5.97 -0.09 -2.96
N PHE A 41 -5.09 -0.93 -2.42
CA PHE A 41 -5.33 -2.36 -2.21
C PHE A 41 -5.66 -2.65 -0.74
N GLY A 42 -6.62 -3.54 -0.55
CA GLY A 42 -7.24 -3.88 0.73
C GLY A 42 -7.82 -2.64 1.39
N ILE A 43 -8.97 -2.24 0.88
CA ILE A 43 -9.70 -1.08 1.43
C ILE A 43 -10.63 -1.50 2.57
N GLY A 44 -10.90 -2.81 2.72
CA GLY A 44 -11.77 -3.31 3.76
C GLY A 44 -13.15 -2.66 3.69
N LEU A 45 -13.67 -2.25 4.85
CA LEU A 45 -14.94 -1.53 4.97
C LEU A 45 -14.75 0.00 5.09
N ASP A 46 -13.52 0.51 4.94
CA ASP A 46 -13.21 1.94 5.08
C ASP A 46 -12.55 2.49 3.81
N SER A 47 -13.39 3.09 2.96
CA SER A 47 -12.99 3.75 1.71
C SER A 47 -12.66 5.24 1.89
N SER A 48 -12.55 5.75 3.13
CA SER A 48 -12.40 7.19 3.38
C SER A 48 -11.16 7.79 2.71
N PHE A 49 -10.02 7.09 2.73
CA PHE A 49 -8.81 7.49 2.01
C PHE A 49 -9.09 7.66 0.51
N ASP A 50 -9.67 6.64 -0.12
CA ASP A 50 -9.97 6.59 -1.55
C ASP A 50 -10.91 7.74 -1.98
N VAL A 51 -11.98 7.93 -1.20
CA VAL A 51 -12.97 8.98 -1.41
C VAL A 51 -12.34 10.36 -1.27
N GLU A 52 -11.54 10.59 -0.24
CA GLU A 52 -10.85 11.87 -0.06
C GLU A 52 -9.79 12.14 -1.15
N MET A 53 -9.04 11.12 -1.57
CA MET A 53 -8.12 11.23 -2.71
C MET A 53 -8.84 11.65 -3.99
N LYS A 54 -10.06 11.14 -4.21
CA LYS A 54 -10.90 11.55 -5.34
C LYS A 54 -11.50 12.94 -5.15
N ILE A 55 -12.08 13.27 -4.00
CA ILE A 55 -12.82 14.52 -3.82
C ILE A 55 -11.88 15.72 -3.64
N LEU A 56 -10.87 15.59 -2.79
CA LEU A 56 -9.99 16.71 -2.40
C LEU A 56 -8.89 16.97 -3.44
N TYR A 57 -8.34 15.91 -4.04
CA TYR A 57 -7.23 16.02 -4.99
C TYR A 57 -7.68 15.76 -6.44
N GLY A 58 -8.87 15.18 -6.63
CA GLY A 58 -9.42 14.95 -7.95
C GLY A 58 -8.72 13.83 -8.73
N CYS A 59 -8.09 12.88 -8.04
CA CYS A 59 -7.40 11.79 -8.71
C CYS A 59 -8.38 10.77 -9.30
N GLU A 60 -7.90 10.07 -10.33
CA GLU A 60 -8.44 8.79 -10.76
C GLU A 60 -8.06 7.74 -9.71
N VAL A 61 -9.05 7.20 -9.00
CA VAL A 61 -8.82 6.27 -7.87
C VAL A 61 -9.42 4.91 -8.22
N HIS A 62 -8.59 3.87 -8.12
CA HIS A 62 -8.99 2.48 -8.22
C HIS A 62 -8.79 1.78 -6.89
N SER A 63 -9.90 1.24 -6.37
CA SER A 63 -9.97 0.56 -5.09
C SER A 63 -10.10 -0.93 -5.31
N PHE A 64 -9.28 -1.71 -4.63
CA PHE A 64 -9.16 -3.15 -4.85
C PHE A 64 -9.36 -3.89 -3.54
N ASP A 65 -10.34 -4.79 -3.50
CA ASP A 65 -10.52 -5.70 -2.38
C ASP A 65 -11.20 -7.00 -2.84
N PRO A 66 -10.53 -8.16 -2.76
CA PRO A 66 -11.10 -9.41 -3.22
C PRO A 66 -12.14 -10.02 -2.26
N PHE A 67 -12.19 -9.58 -1.00
CA PHE A 67 -12.96 -10.23 0.06
C PHE A 67 -14.17 -9.42 0.51
N VAL A 68 -14.20 -8.12 0.22
CA VAL A 68 -15.32 -7.26 0.58
C VAL A 68 -16.28 -7.07 -0.61
N PRO A 69 -17.58 -7.31 -0.45
CA PRO A 69 -18.55 -6.99 -1.50
C PRO A 69 -18.72 -5.48 -1.67
N LYS A 70 -18.78 -4.98 -2.91
CA LYS A 70 -18.99 -3.56 -3.22
C LYS A 70 -20.19 -2.93 -2.49
N SER A 71 -21.26 -3.70 -2.27
CA SER A 71 -22.47 -3.24 -1.59
C SER A 71 -22.28 -2.92 -0.11
N GLN A 72 -21.23 -3.44 0.51
CA GLN A 72 -20.96 -3.24 1.94
C GLN A 72 -20.05 -2.05 2.21
N ILE A 73 -19.40 -1.50 1.18
CA ILE A 73 -18.40 -0.46 1.36
C ILE A 73 -19.07 0.91 1.25
N PRO A 74 -19.04 1.72 2.31
CA PRO A 74 -19.63 3.05 2.31
C PRO A 74 -19.01 3.94 1.22
N TYR A 75 -19.79 4.90 0.70
CA TYR A 75 -19.31 5.99 -0.16
C TYR A 75 -18.62 5.59 -1.48
N LEU A 76 -18.66 4.31 -1.89
CA LEU A 76 -18.04 3.79 -3.12
C LEU A 76 -18.69 4.23 -4.44
N LEU A 77 -19.87 4.85 -4.42
CA LEU A 77 -20.62 5.15 -5.65
C LEU A 77 -19.83 5.97 -6.67
N SER A 78 -18.80 6.69 -6.21
CA SER A 78 -17.92 7.49 -7.06
C SER A 78 -16.58 6.82 -7.40
N LEU A 79 -16.26 5.62 -6.94
CA LEU A 79 -14.93 5.00 -7.09
C LEU A 79 -14.92 3.85 -8.12
N ASN A 80 -13.75 3.64 -8.75
CA ASN A 80 -13.52 2.48 -9.62
C ASN A 80 -13.16 1.28 -8.75
N TYR A 81 -14.17 0.52 -8.32
CA TYR A 81 -14.00 -0.64 -7.45
C TYR A 81 -13.75 -1.94 -8.22
N HIS A 82 -12.81 -2.76 -7.73
CA HIS A 82 -12.42 -4.04 -8.33
C HIS A 82 -12.36 -5.13 -7.25
N ALA A 83 -13.08 -6.23 -7.44
CA ALA A 83 -13.00 -7.41 -6.58
C ALA A 83 -11.78 -8.27 -6.94
N ILE A 84 -10.59 -7.69 -6.88
CA ILE A 84 -9.31 -8.29 -7.30
C ILE A 84 -8.27 -8.06 -6.20
N GLY A 85 -7.57 -9.11 -5.79
CA GLY A 85 -6.40 -9.01 -4.92
C GLY A 85 -5.11 -8.76 -5.70
N ILE A 86 -4.11 -8.17 -5.04
CA ILE A 86 -2.75 -8.07 -5.60
C ILE A 86 -1.88 -9.18 -5.03
N SER A 87 -1.05 -9.79 -5.87
CA SER A 87 -0.15 -10.87 -5.45
C SER A 87 1.12 -10.89 -6.30
N GLY A 88 2.02 -11.84 -6.03
CA GLY A 88 3.20 -12.10 -6.86
C GLY A 88 2.89 -12.84 -8.16
N GLU A 89 1.69 -13.38 -8.33
CA GLU A 89 1.29 -14.22 -9.47
C GLU A 89 -0.18 -14.04 -9.83
N THR A 90 -0.47 -13.81 -11.11
CA THR A 90 -1.85 -13.70 -11.59
C THR A 90 -2.52 -15.07 -11.64
N GLY A 91 -3.70 -15.19 -11.04
CA GLY A 91 -4.44 -16.45 -10.99
C GLY A 91 -5.73 -16.36 -10.19
N ILE A 92 -6.39 -17.52 -10.06
CA ILE A 92 -7.58 -17.69 -9.22
C ILE A 92 -7.23 -18.64 -8.09
N VAL A 93 -7.43 -18.22 -6.85
CA VAL A 93 -7.21 -19.02 -5.64
C VAL A 93 -8.54 -19.11 -4.90
N ASN A 94 -9.07 -20.32 -4.72
CA ASN A 94 -10.36 -20.56 -4.04
C ASN A 94 -11.51 -19.68 -4.57
N GLY A 95 -11.59 -19.53 -5.90
CA GLY A 95 -12.61 -18.70 -6.57
C GLY A 95 -12.37 -17.19 -6.49
N THR A 96 -11.28 -16.76 -5.86
CA THR A 96 -10.91 -15.34 -5.71
C THR A 96 -9.83 -14.97 -6.72
N GLN A 97 -10.00 -13.84 -7.42
CA GLN A 97 -9.07 -13.38 -8.44
C GLN A 97 -7.92 -12.58 -7.83
N PHE A 98 -6.70 -12.93 -8.21
CA PHE A 98 -5.49 -12.19 -7.87
C PHE A 98 -4.73 -11.83 -9.15
N MET A 99 -4.08 -10.67 -9.14
CA MET A 99 -3.26 -10.20 -10.26
C MET A 99 -1.95 -9.58 -9.77
N THR A 100 -0.91 -9.67 -10.60
CA THR A 100 0.30 -8.85 -10.43
C THR A 100 0.01 -7.38 -10.71
N LEU A 101 0.84 -6.46 -10.20
CA LEU A 101 0.68 -5.02 -10.49
C LEU A 101 0.72 -4.73 -12.00
N LEU A 102 1.61 -5.41 -12.74
CA LEU A 102 1.73 -5.30 -14.19
C LEU A 102 0.41 -5.69 -14.88
N ASP A 103 -0.17 -6.82 -14.51
CA ASP A 103 -1.39 -7.31 -15.15
C ASP A 103 -2.61 -6.46 -14.78
N ILE A 104 -2.66 -5.91 -13.57
CA ILE A 104 -3.69 -4.92 -13.18
C ILE A 104 -3.57 -3.68 -14.08
N ARG A 105 -2.35 -3.15 -14.28
CA ARG A 105 -2.17 -1.99 -15.15
C ARG A 105 -2.49 -2.30 -16.61
N LYS A 106 -2.18 -3.48 -17.12
CA LYS A 106 -2.63 -3.91 -18.47
C LYS A 106 -4.15 -3.97 -18.55
N HIS A 107 -4.79 -4.61 -17.56
CA HIS A 107 -6.24 -4.78 -17.50
C HIS A 107 -6.98 -3.43 -17.50
N LEU A 108 -6.41 -2.42 -16.83
CA LEU A 108 -6.96 -1.07 -16.75
C LEU A 108 -6.43 -0.11 -17.82
N ASN A 109 -5.58 -0.57 -18.74
CA ASN A 109 -4.93 0.25 -19.77
C ASN A 109 -4.11 1.43 -19.20
N HIS A 110 -3.35 1.16 -18.13
CA HIS A 110 -2.57 2.11 -17.33
C HIS A 110 -1.05 1.89 -17.42
N THR A 111 -0.54 1.10 -18.37
CA THR A 111 0.90 0.81 -18.53
C THR A 111 1.72 2.07 -18.83
N GLU A 112 1.13 3.05 -19.52
CA GLU A 112 1.78 4.33 -19.84
C GLU A 112 1.54 5.43 -18.78
N LYS A 113 0.74 5.14 -17.73
CA LYS A 113 0.39 6.12 -16.69
C LYS A 113 1.28 5.96 -15.45
N ASN A 114 1.84 7.05 -14.93
CA ASN A 114 2.49 7.03 -13.62
C ASN A 114 1.48 6.92 -12.48
N ILE A 115 1.77 6.06 -11.51
CA ILE A 115 1.01 5.90 -10.27
C ILE A 115 1.49 6.98 -9.29
N SER A 116 0.61 7.93 -8.98
CA SER A 116 0.93 8.99 -8.02
C SER A 116 1.04 8.44 -6.60
N ILE A 117 0.14 7.53 -6.23
CA ILE A 117 0.15 6.85 -4.93
C ILE A 117 -0.25 5.39 -5.12
N LEU A 118 0.57 4.48 -4.61
CA LEU A 118 0.26 3.06 -4.43
C LEU A 118 0.10 2.80 -2.92
N LYS A 119 -1.13 2.58 -2.46
CA LYS A 119 -1.47 2.17 -1.09
C LYS A 119 -1.67 0.65 -1.06
N MET A 120 -1.03 -0.06 -0.13
CA MET A 120 -1.14 -1.51 0.03
C MET A 120 -1.31 -1.91 1.50
N ASP A 121 -2.38 -2.63 1.77
CA ASP A 121 -2.71 -3.25 3.03
C ASP A 121 -3.42 -4.56 2.68
N VAL A 122 -2.68 -5.66 2.50
CA VAL A 122 -3.17 -6.87 1.81
C VAL A 122 -2.80 -8.16 2.53
N GLU A 123 -2.68 -8.09 3.85
CA GLU A 123 -2.58 -9.25 4.74
C GLU A 123 -1.47 -10.24 4.35
N ASN A 124 -0.22 -9.76 4.35
CA ASN A 124 1.04 -10.48 4.06
C ASN A 124 1.43 -10.60 2.58
N ASP A 125 0.53 -10.36 1.63
CA ASP A 125 0.89 -10.39 0.20
C ASP A 125 1.68 -9.16 -0.25
N GLU A 126 1.92 -8.17 0.63
CA GLU A 126 2.73 -6.99 0.34
C GLU A 126 4.14 -7.40 -0.11
N TRP A 127 4.73 -8.40 0.55
CA TRP A 127 6.10 -8.82 0.31
C TRP A 127 6.29 -9.39 -1.11
N ASN A 128 5.44 -10.32 -1.51
CA ASN A 128 5.57 -11.02 -2.79
C ASN A 128 5.14 -10.13 -3.95
N SER A 129 4.05 -9.37 -3.79
CA SER A 129 3.59 -8.43 -4.81
C SER A 129 4.59 -7.30 -5.06
N LEU A 130 5.25 -6.75 -4.03
CA LEU A 130 6.30 -5.75 -4.21
C LEU A 130 7.55 -6.33 -4.90
N ILE A 131 7.97 -7.54 -4.56
CA ILE A 131 9.08 -8.21 -5.27
C ILE A 131 8.74 -8.36 -6.75
N LYS A 132 7.52 -8.82 -7.05
CA LYS A 132 7.07 -8.99 -8.42
C LYS A 132 7.00 -7.66 -9.16
N ALA A 133 6.44 -6.62 -8.53
CA ALA A 133 6.38 -5.27 -9.08
C ALA A 133 7.77 -4.68 -9.36
N MET A 134 8.78 -4.95 -8.53
CA MET A 134 10.16 -4.56 -8.81
C MET A 134 10.73 -5.30 -10.02
N TYR A 135 10.53 -6.62 -10.07
CA TYR A 135 11.02 -7.45 -11.17
C TYR A 135 10.41 -7.05 -12.52
N ASP A 136 9.13 -6.69 -12.51
CA ASP A 136 8.40 -6.26 -13.71
C ASP A 136 8.66 -4.80 -14.10
N GLY A 137 9.46 -4.04 -13.33
CA GLY A 137 9.73 -2.62 -13.57
C GLY A 137 8.57 -1.68 -13.16
N GLU A 138 7.54 -2.20 -12.51
CA GLU A 138 6.32 -1.46 -12.19
C GLU A 138 6.52 -0.38 -11.12
N LEU A 139 7.44 -0.63 -10.18
CA LEU A 139 7.81 0.37 -9.18
C LEU A 139 8.56 1.58 -9.77
N ASP A 140 8.94 1.53 -11.06
CA ASP A 140 9.48 2.70 -11.73
C ASP A 140 8.47 3.81 -11.98
N HIS A 141 7.19 3.45 -12.02
CA HIS A 141 6.09 4.35 -12.28
C HIS A 141 5.43 4.89 -11.01
N VAL A 142 5.89 4.47 -9.82
CA VAL A 142 5.28 4.82 -8.53
C VAL A 142 6.02 5.99 -7.88
N LYS A 143 5.29 7.08 -7.58
CA LYS A 143 5.86 8.26 -6.90
C LYS A 143 5.84 8.15 -5.38
N GLN A 144 4.74 7.68 -4.81
CA GLN A 144 4.59 7.44 -3.37
C GLN A 144 4.09 6.02 -3.15
N LEU A 145 4.73 5.33 -2.20
CA LEU A 145 4.39 3.98 -1.80
C LEU A 145 4.01 4.00 -0.32
N LEU A 146 2.76 3.66 -0.02
CA LEU A 146 2.21 3.63 1.34
C LEU A 146 1.82 2.18 1.63
N VAL A 147 2.50 1.53 2.57
CA VAL A 147 2.34 0.09 2.79
C VAL A 147 2.17 -0.20 4.27
N GLU A 148 1.21 -1.05 4.60
CA GLU A 148 1.18 -1.72 5.90
C GLU A 148 1.91 -3.05 5.79
N PHE A 149 3.10 -3.13 6.39
CA PHE A 149 3.84 -4.39 6.40
C PHE A 149 3.34 -5.30 7.51
N HIS A 150 2.59 -6.32 7.12
CA HIS A 150 2.19 -7.41 8.00
C HIS A 150 3.38 -8.33 8.32
N SER A 151 3.57 -8.58 9.61
CA SER A 151 4.63 -9.43 10.15
C SER A 151 4.12 -10.62 10.96
N HIS A 152 2.93 -11.12 10.62
CA HIS A 152 2.33 -12.28 11.27
C HIS A 152 2.97 -13.59 10.78
N PHE A 153 4.14 -13.93 11.33
CA PHE A 153 4.90 -15.09 10.89
C PHE A 153 4.67 -16.28 11.82
N SER A 154 4.23 -17.42 11.26
CA SER A 154 4.12 -18.67 12.01
C SER A 154 5.51 -19.12 12.50
N ALA A 155 5.55 -19.84 13.62
CA ALA A 155 6.82 -20.22 14.26
C ALA A 155 7.72 -21.11 13.38
N ALA A 156 7.14 -21.78 12.38
CA ALA A 156 7.81 -22.75 11.51
C ALA A 156 8.62 -22.13 10.35
N SER A 157 8.49 -20.82 10.05
CA SER A 157 9.10 -20.20 8.86
C SER A 157 9.93 -18.93 9.14
N LYS A 158 10.30 -18.68 10.40
CA LYS A 158 10.91 -17.41 10.85
C LYS A 158 12.08 -16.91 10.00
N TRP A 159 13.05 -17.76 9.66
CA TRP A 159 14.28 -17.32 8.98
C TRP A 159 14.08 -16.88 7.53
N ASN A 160 13.29 -17.62 6.75
CA ASN A 160 13.04 -17.26 5.35
C ASN A 160 12.23 -15.97 5.25
N VAL A 161 11.28 -15.80 6.16
CA VAL A 161 10.39 -14.65 6.12
C VAL A 161 11.08 -13.37 6.56
N HIS A 162 11.87 -13.39 7.64
CA HIS A 162 12.67 -12.23 8.03
C HIS A 162 13.70 -11.84 6.95
N ARG A 163 14.34 -12.82 6.30
CA ARG A 163 15.22 -12.55 5.17
C ARG A 163 14.48 -11.92 3.99
N ASN A 164 13.28 -12.41 3.68
CA ASN A 164 12.46 -11.85 2.60
C ASN A 164 12.07 -10.40 2.90
N ALA A 165 11.63 -10.11 4.13
CA ALA A 165 11.29 -8.75 4.55
C ALA A 165 12.48 -7.78 4.44
N LEU A 166 13.66 -8.20 4.91
CA LEU A 166 14.89 -7.41 4.77
C LEU A 166 15.27 -7.19 3.30
N ASN A 167 15.10 -8.20 2.45
CA ASN A 167 15.35 -8.11 1.02
C ASN A 167 14.41 -7.11 0.33
N VAL A 168 13.10 -7.14 0.65
CA VAL A 168 12.12 -6.19 0.11
C VAL A 168 12.47 -4.77 0.53
N VAL A 169 12.71 -4.55 1.83
CA VAL A 169 13.05 -3.22 2.37
C VAL A 169 14.34 -2.68 1.73
N LYS A 170 15.38 -3.51 1.60
CA LYS A 170 16.60 -3.14 0.88
C LYS A 170 16.32 -2.77 -0.57
N LYS A 171 15.60 -3.63 -1.31
CA LYS A 171 15.28 -3.38 -2.72
C LYS A 171 14.47 -2.11 -2.90
N LEU A 172 13.51 -1.80 -2.02
CA LEU A 172 12.81 -0.52 -2.06
C LEU A 172 13.78 0.67 -1.99
N MET A 173 14.80 0.58 -1.13
CA MET A 173 15.84 1.61 -1.08
C MET A 173 16.70 1.65 -2.35
N ASP A 174 17.03 0.50 -2.93
CA ASP A 174 17.75 0.41 -4.21
C ASP A 174 16.92 0.99 -5.38
N PHE A 175 15.58 0.94 -5.28
CA PHE A 175 14.61 1.62 -6.16
C PHE A 175 14.35 3.07 -5.76
N ASN A 176 15.22 3.68 -4.97
CA ASN A 176 15.16 5.06 -4.50
C ASN A 176 13.91 5.44 -3.68
N PHE A 177 13.19 4.48 -3.09
CA PHE A 177 12.19 4.81 -2.08
C PHE A 177 12.88 5.18 -0.77
N ARG A 178 12.40 6.25 -0.14
CA ARG A 178 12.87 6.73 1.17
C ARG A 178 11.68 6.96 2.08
N ILE A 179 11.79 6.47 3.32
CA ILE A 179 10.74 6.59 4.34
C ILE A 179 10.63 8.04 4.78
N PHE A 180 9.43 8.62 4.70
CA PHE A 180 9.13 9.94 5.27
C PHE A 180 8.25 9.87 6.52
N SER A 181 7.52 8.75 6.71
CA SER A 181 6.69 8.51 7.89
C SER A 181 6.57 7.02 8.16
N ILE A 182 6.66 6.63 9.44
CA ILE A 182 6.45 5.26 9.89
C ILE A 182 5.71 5.26 11.24
N GLY A 183 4.82 4.28 11.44
CA GLY A 183 4.10 4.13 12.71
C GLY A 183 3.70 2.69 12.96
N LYS A 184 3.60 2.32 14.24
CA LYS A 184 2.92 1.08 14.64
C LYS A 184 1.44 1.23 14.28
N ASN A 185 0.87 0.27 13.57
CA ASN A 185 -0.57 0.24 13.43
C ASN A 185 -1.18 -0.29 14.75
N LYS A 186 -2.18 0.43 15.26
CA LYS A 186 -2.84 0.11 16.53
C LYS A 186 -3.75 -1.12 16.41
N ALA A 187 -4.19 -1.46 15.21
CA ALA A 187 -5.06 -2.59 14.95
C ALA A 187 -4.40 -3.95 15.26
N CYS A 188 -3.09 -4.09 15.06
CA CYS A 188 -2.35 -5.34 15.32
C CYS A 188 -1.39 -5.27 16.52
N LEU A 189 -1.74 -4.50 17.55
CA LEU A 189 -1.03 -4.51 18.84
C LEU A 189 -1.26 -5.81 19.61
N TYR A 190 -0.23 -6.28 20.31
CA TYR A 190 -0.33 -7.42 21.23
C TYR A 190 0.63 -7.27 22.40
N ILE A 191 0.33 -7.95 23.51
CA ILE A 191 1.21 -8.05 24.67
C ILE A 191 2.02 -9.34 24.53
N SER A 192 3.34 -9.23 24.61
CA SER A 192 4.24 -10.41 24.61
C SER A 192 4.25 -11.12 25.96
N ASP A 193 4.81 -12.33 26.00
CA ASP A 193 5.02 -13.11 27.23
C ASP A 193 5.90 -12.40 28.30
N ARG A 194 6.48 -11.24 27.96
CA ARG A 194 7.28 -10.38 28.85
C ARG A 194 6.58 -9.08 29.21
N ASP A 195 5.26 -8.99 29.04
CA ASP A 195 4.44 -7.80 29.28
C ASP A 195 4.84 -6.56 28.46
N ILE A 196 5.47 -6.77 27.31
CA ILE A 196 5.85 -5.69 26.38
C ILE A 196 4.77 -5.53 25.32
N LEU A 197 4.26 -4.31 25.14
CA LEU A 197 3.36 -3.93 24.05
C LEU A 197 4.11 -3.85 22.71
N LEU A 198 3.86 -4.81 21.84
CA LEU A 198 4.43 -4.93 20.51
C LEU A 198 3.35 -4.76 19.43
N THR A 199 3.76 -4.67 18.17
CA THR A 199 2.86 -4.69 17.02
C THR A 199 3.28 -5.78 16.05
N LYS A 200 2.32 -6.38 15.35
CA LYS A 200 2.56 -7.29 14.22
C LYS A 200 2.57 -6.57 12.88
N CYS A 201 2.36 -5.26 12.84
CA CYS A 201 2.20 -4.52 11.60
C CYS A 201 2.66 -3.06 11.74
N TYR A 202 3.22 -2.51 10.66
CA TYR A 202 3.74 -1.14 10.60
C TYR A 202 3.29 -0.45 9.32
N ASN A 203 2.75 0.75 9.47
CA ASN A 203 2.45 1.63 8.35
C ASN A 203 3.71 2.38 7.96
N VAL A 204 4.23 2.10 6.77
CA VAL A 204 5.45 2.68 6.21
C VAL A 204 5.09 3.49 4.98
N HIS A 205 5.40 4.78 5.02
CA HIS A 205 5.09 5.72 3.95
C HIS A 205 6.39 6.22 3.33
N MET A 206 6.52 6.02 2.03
CA MET A 206 7.73 6.29 1.28
C MET A 206 7.45 7.17 0.08
N VAL A 207 8.42 8.00 -0.28
CA VAL A 207 8.46 8.72 -1.56
C VAL A 207 9.65 8.23 -2.38
N LYS A 208 9.52 8.22 -3.70
CA LYS A 208 10.63 7.94 -4.61
C LYS A 208 11.46 9.19 -4.81
N VAL A 209 12.72 9.19 -4.38
CA VAL A 209 13.64 10.30 -4.62
C VAL A 209 14.33 10.12 -5.97
N SER A 210 14.56 11.23 -6.67
CA SER A 210 15.35 11.27 -7.91
C SER A 210 16.84 11.28 -7.61
#